data_AF-A0A164MBW8-F1
#
_entry.id   AF-A0A164MBW8-F1
#
_cell.length_a   1.000
_cell.length_b   1.000
_cell.length_c   1.000
_cell.angle_alpha   90.00
_cell.angle_beta   90.00
_cell.angle_gamma   90.00
#
_symmetry.space_group_name_H-M   'P 1'
#
loop_
_entity.id
_entity.type
_entity.pdbx_description
1 polymer ?
#
loop_
_entity_poly.entity_id
_entity_poly.type
_entity_poly.pdbx_seq_one_letter_code
_entity_poly.pdbx_strand_id
1 'polypeptide(L)'
;MTETLKPKVKPDPDFPEGNPIEGGPKTAETPTDDVKSEDLLKSVDFSPDLNSGERKQLEEVVTKHPLAFGLDGRLGKHDSLVEIPLKSDAKPISLPPFPLSPASRDVMDKQIDKWINLEVIEPSHSPWGAPAFITYRQKK
;
A
#
# COMPACT_ATOMS: atom_id res chain seq x y z
N MET A 1 34.58 -24.76 26.26
CA MET A 1 33.45 -24.21 27.06
C MET A 1 32.29 -24.02 26.11
N THR A 2 31.37 -24.98 26.10
CA THR A 2 30.20 -25.00 25.22
C THR A 2 29.07 -24.21 25.87
N GLU A 3 28.84 -22.99 25.40
CA GLU A 3 27.74 -22.15 25.87
C GLU A 3 26.42 -22.69 25.31
N THR A 4 25.55 -23.16 26.20
CA THR A 4 24.27 -23.77 25.87
C THR A 4 23.24 -22.66 25.61
N LEU A 5 22.70 -22.62 24.38
CA LEU A 5 21.63 -21.70 23.98
C LEU A 5 20.40 -21.87 24.90
N LYS A 6 19.93 -20.76 25.47
CA LYS A 6 18.72 -20.70 26.32
C LYS A 6 17.47 -21.07 25.51
N PRO A 7 16.45 -21.70 26.12
CA PRO A 7 15.24 -22.15 25.41
C PRO A 7 14.34 -20.98 25.02
N LYS A 8 13.63 -21.17 23.90
CA LYS A 8 12.62 -20.29 23.29
C LYS A 8 11.62 -19.80 24.35
N VAL A 9 11.43 -18.48 24.41
CA VAL A 9 10.38 -17.82 25.20
C VAL A 9 9.02 -18.46 24.85
N LYS A 10 8.19 -18.74 25.85
CA LYS A 10 6.85 -19.32 25.63
C LYS A 10 6.02 -18.35 24.77
N PRO A 11 5.22 -18.85 23.81
CA PRO A 11 4.39 -17.99 22.97
C PRO A 11 3.38 -17.22 23.82
N ASP A 12 3.21 -15.94 23.49
CA ASP A 12 2.25 -15.04 24.11
C ASP A 12 0.83 -15.56 23.83
N PRO A 13 -0.01 -15.81 24.85
CA PRO A 13 -1.38 -16.28 24.64
C PRO A 13 -2.24 -15.29 23.84
N ASP A 14 -1.87 -14.00 23.80
CA ASP A 14 -2.57 -12.99 22.98
C ASP A 14 -2.15 -13.04 21.50
N PHE A 15 -1.03 -13.69 21.18
CA PHE A 15 -0.51 -13.88 19.81
C PHE A 15 -0.12 -15.35 19.59
N PRO A 16 -1.11 -16.27 19.51
CA PRO A 16 -0.83 -17.65 19.14
C PRO A 16 -0.14 -17.67 17.77
N GLU A 17 0.97 -18.42 17.64
CA GLU A 17 1.62 -18.69 16.35
C GLU A 17 0.65 -19.51 15.47
N GLY A 18 -0.29 -18.81 14.84
CA GLY A 18 -1.25 -19.34 13.88
C GLY A 18 -0.76 -19.14 12.45
N ASN A 19 -1.39 -19.88 11.52
CA ASN A 19 -1.19 -19.71 10.08
C ASN A 19 -1.26 -18.23 9.69
N PRO A 20 -0.52 -17.79 8.64
CA PRO A 20 -0.51 -16.41 8.21
C PRO A 20 -1.95 -15.89 8.08
N ILE A 21 -2.27 -14.83 8.82
CA ILE A 21 -3.57 -14.19 8.74
C ILE A 21 -3.66 -13.62 7.31
N GLU A 22 -4.49 -14.22 6.46
CA GLU A 22 -4.76 -13.71 5.13
C GLU A 22 -5.60 -12.42 5.28
N GLY A 23 -4.93 -11.28 5.17
CA GLY A 23 -5.56 -9.97 5.35
C GLY A 23 -4.88 -9.06 6.39
N GLY A 24 -3.55 -8.93 6.35
CA GLY A 24 -2.86 -7.77 6.91
C GLY A 24 -3.22 -6.49 6.13
N PRO A 25 -2.77 -5.29 6.56
CA PRO A 25 -3.02 -4.07 5.80
C PRO A 25 -2.64 -4.29 4.33
N LYS A 26 -3.57 -4.00 3.41
CA LYS A 26 -3.39 -4.15 1.95
C LYS A 26 -2.21 -3.36 1.36
N THR A 27 -1.44 -2.66 2.19
CA THR A 27 -0.21 -1.95 1.82
C THR A 27 0.92 -2.87 1.35
N ALA A 28 0.81 -4.19 1.56
CA ALA A 28 1.75 -5.18 1.03
C ALA A 28 1.44 -5.61 -0.42
N GLU A 29 0.28 -5.22 -0.97
CA GLU A 29 -0.06 -5.47 -2.37
C GLU A 29 0.74 -4.50 -3.23
N THR A 30 1.60 -5.03 -4.11
CA THR A 30 2.30 -4.20 -5.09
C THR A 30 1.26 -3.49 -5.95
N PRO A 31 1.42 -2.18 -6.25
CA PRO A 31 0.60 -1.55 -7.27
C PRO A 31 0.63 -2.44 -8.51
N THR A 32 -0.55 -2.82 -9.00
CA THR A 32 -0.68 -3.45 -10.32
C THR A 32 -0.01 -2.54 -11.34
N ASP A 33 0.51 -3.12 -12.42
CA ASP A 33 1.03 -2.31 -13.53
C ASP A 33 -0.01 -1.26 -13.91
N ASP A 34 0.44 -0.02 -14.00
CA ASP A 34 -0.44 1.11 -14.25
C ASP A 34 -1.09 0.96 -15.62
N VAL A 35 -2.41 0.78 -15.63
CA VAL A 35 -3.18 0.63 -16.86
C VAL A 35 -3.47 2.02 -17.40
N LYS A 36 -2.99 2.29 -18.61
CA LYS A 36 -3.32 3.53 -19.31
C LYS A 36 -4.80 3.55 -19.70
N SER A 37 -5.42 4.72 -19.67
CA SER A 37 -6.82 4.87 -20.10
C SER A 37 -7.08 4.35 -21.53
N GLU A 38 -6.09 4.43 -22.41
CA GLU A 38 -6.15 3.95 -23.80
C GLU A 38 -6.28 2.42 -23.92
N ASP A 39 -5.81 1.68 -22.91
CA ASP A 39 -5.77 0.22 -22.91
C ASP A 39 -6.87 -0.41 -22.03
N LEU A 40 -7.78 0.39 -21.46
CA LEU A 40 -8.85 -0.06 -20.56
C LEU A 40 -9.65 -1.24 -21.11
N LEU A 41 -10.10 -1.17 -22.36
CA LEU A 41 -10.89 -2.25 -22.97
C LEU A 41 -10.07 -3.52 -23.25
N LYS A 42 -8.75 -3.41 -23.34
CA LYS A 42 -7.86 -4.58 -23.52
C LYS A 42 -7.54 -5.23 -22.18
N SER A 43 -7.47 -4.45 -21.10
CA SER A 43 -7.16 -4.95 -19.77
C SER A 43 -8.37 -5.57 -19.06
N VAL A 44 -9.59 -5.18 -19.43
CA VAL A 44 -10.81 -5.75 -18.86
C VAL A 44 -11.04 -7.15 -19.43
N ASP A 45 -11.18 -8.12 -18.54
CA ASP A 45 -11.57 -9.48 -18.89
C ASP A 45 -13.07 -9.56 -19.15
N PHE A 46 -13.45 -9.74 -20.41
CA PHE A 46 -14.84 -9.92 -20.83
C PHE A 46 -15.13 -11.41 -20.98
N SER A 47 -16.23 -11.87 -20.36
CA SER A 47 -16.63 -13.28 -20.44
C SER A 47 -16.75 -13.75 -21.91
N PRO A 48 -16.22 -14.94 -22.26
CA PRO A 48 -16.30 -15.49 -23.61
C PRO A 48 -17.73 -15.88 -24.02
N ASP A 49 -18.64 -16.02 -23.05
CA ASP A 49 -20.03 -16.42 -23.29
C ASP A 49 -20.92 -15.27 -23.79
N LEU A 50 -20.39 -14.03 -23.82
CA LEU A 50 -21.13 -12.85 -24.25
C LEU A 50 -21.34 -12.87 -25.77
N ASN A 51 -22.57 -12.61 -26.19
CA ASN A 51 -22.82 -12.33 -27.60
C ASN A 51 -22.30 -10.93 -27.98
N SER A 52 -22.20 -10.65 -29.29
CA SER A 52 -21.64 -9.37 -29.78
C SER A 52 -22.41 -8.13 -29.33
N GLY A 53 -23.72 -8.25 -29.11
CA GLY A 53 -24.56 -7.17 -28.61
C GLY A 53 -24.32 -6.89 -27.12
N GLU A 54 -24.29 -7.94 -26.30
CA GLU A 54 -24.02 -7.86 -24.86
C GLU A 54 -22.62 -7.32 -24.58
N ARG A 55 -21.61 -7.81 -25.33
CA ARG A 55 -20.24 -7.32 -25.23
C ARG A 55 -20.17 -5.82 -25.51
N LYS A 56 -20.82 -5.36 -26.57
CA LYS A 56 -20.86 -3.93 -26.92
C LYS A 56 -21.53 -3.07 -25.84
N GLN A 57 -22.62 -3.56 -25.25
CA GLN A 57 -23.27 -2.87 -24.13
C GLN A 57 -22.34 -2.75 -22.92
N LEU A 58 -21.58 -3.80 -22.62
CA LEU A 58 -20.65 -3.80 -21.50
C LEU A 58 -19.43 -2.88 -21.76
N GLU A 59 -18.89 -2.89 -22.98
CA GLU A 59 -17.84 -1.95 -23.41
C GLU A 59 -18.32 -0.48 -23.28
N GLU A 60 -19.58 -0.19 -23.63
CA GLU A 60 -20.19 1.13 -23.43
C GLU A 60 -20.28 1.51 -21.95
N VAL A 61 -20.64 0.59 -21.06
CA VAL A 61 -20.68 0.85 -19.61
C VAL A 61 -19.28 1.13 -19.06
N VAL A 62 -18.29 0.34 -19.45
CA VAL A 62 -16.89 0.49 -19.01
C VAL A 62 -16.34 1.85 -19.46
N THR A 63 -16.52 2.20 -20.73
CA THR A 63 -16.05 3.48 -21.29
C THR A 63 -16.79 4.69 -20.73
N LYS A 64 -18.07 4.54 -20.36
CA LYS A 64 -18.87 5.59 -19.73
C LYS A 64 -18.42 5.91 -18.30
N HIS A 65 -17.80 4.96 -17.59
CA HIS A 65 -17.39 5.11 -16.20
C HIS A 65 -15.88 4.93 -15.99
N PRO A 66 -15.02 5.71 -16.69
CA PRO A 66 -13.57 5.55 -16.58
C PRO A 66 -13.06 5.84 -15.17
N LEU A 67 -13.78 6.68 -14.42
CA LEU A 67 -13.41 7.06 -13.05
C LEU A 67 -13.51 5.91 -12.04
N ALA A 68 -14.27 4.86 -12.34
CA ALA A 68 -14.40 3.67 -11.50
C ALA A 68 -13.13 2.80 -11.49
N PHE A 69 -12.21 3.01 -12.43
CA PHE A 69 -10.97 2.25 -12.59
C PHE A 69 -9.76 3.09 -12.17
N GLY A 70 -8.76 2.43 -11.56
CA GLY A 70 -7.47 3.04 -11.22
C GLY A 70 -6.56 3.15 -12.44
N LEU A 71 -6.86 4.11 -13.32
CA LEU A 71 -6.14 4.34 -14.57
C LEU A 71 -5.11 5.47 -14.43
N ASP A 72 -4.04 5.40 -15.23
CA ASP A 72 -2.99 6.44 -15.33
C ASP A 72 -2.38 6.83 -13.96
N GLY A 73 -2.29 5.88 -13.05
CA GLY A 73 -1.67 6.02 -11.73
C GLY A 73 -2.54 6.80 -10.77
N ARG A 74 -3.78 7.12 -11.15
CA ARG A 74 -4.71 7.91 -10.38
C ARG A 74 -5.21 7.13 -9.16
N LEU A 75 -5.09 7.77 -8.01
CA LEU A 75 -5.67 7.26 -6.77
C LEU A 75 -7.09 7.80 -6.56
N GLY A 76 -7.90 7.02 -5.85
CA GLY A 76 -9.21 7.47 -5.40
C GLY A 76 -9.09 8.55 -4.33
N LYS A 77 -9.93 9.58 -4.41
CA LYS A 77 -10.03 10.63 -3.40
C LYS A 77 -11.43 10.57 -2.77
N HIS A 78 -11.48 10.56 -1.44
CA HIS A 78 -12.72 10.66 -0.69
C HIS A 78 -12.57 11.77 0.34
N ASP A 79 -13.50 12.72 0.33
CA ASP A 79 -13.48 13.88 1.23
C ASP A 79 -14.03 13.49 2.60
N SER A 80 -13.22 12.74 3.35
CA SER A 80 -13.53 12.34 4.72
C SER A 80 -12.36 12.70 5.62
N LEU A 81 -12.68 13.41 6.69
CA LEU A 81 -11.74 13.65 7.78
C LEU A 81 -11.93 12.55 8.83
N VAL A 82 -10.83 11.91 9.21
CA VAL A 82 -10.82 10.88 10.25
C VAL A 82 -10.09 11.43 11.47
N GLU A 83 -10.77 11.43 12.61
CA GLU A 83 -10.14 11.73 13.90
C GLU A 83 -9.59 10.46 14.54
N ILE A 84 -8.32 10.50 14.97
CA ILE A 84 -7.68 9.39 15.66
C ILE A 84 -7.61 9.73 17.16
N PRO A 85 -8.48 9.14 18.01
CA PRO A 85 -8.46 9.43 19.44
C PRO A 85 -7.18 8.87 20.08
N LEU A 86 -6.50 9.72 20.86
CA LEU A 86 -5.31 9.33 21.62
C LEU A 86 -5.70 8.80 23.00
N LYS A 87 -4.83 7.97 23.58
CA LYS A 87 -4.91 7.62 25.00
C LYS A 87 -4.71 8.88 25.86
N SER A 88 -5.34 8.93 27.03
CA SER A 88 -5.34 10.12 27.90
C SER A 88 -3.96 10.59 28.36
N ASP A 89 -2.97 9.70 28.38
CA ASP A 89 -1.59 9.94 28.81
C ASP A 89 -0.58 9.97 27.64
N ALA A 90 -1.08 9.92 26.40
CA ALA A 90 -0.23 9.92 25.22
C ALA A 90 0.60 11.21 25.12
N LYS A 91 1.90 11.04 24.87
CA LYS A 91 2.85 12.14 24.64
C LYS A 91 3.52 11.97 23.27
N PRO A 92 3.84 13.08 22.59
CA PRO A 92 4.56 13.02 21.32
C PRO A 92 5.87 12.24 21.43
N ILE A 93 6.14 11.42 20.43
CA ILE A 93 7.40 10.70 20.27
C ILE A 93 7.95 10.98 18.88
N SER A 94 9.21 11.39 18.81
CA SER A 94 9.94 11.60 17.56
C SER A 94 11.24 10.83 17.60
N LEU A 95 11.34 9.81 16.76
CA LEU A 95 12.53 8.97 16.62
C LEU A 95 13.33 9.38 15.38
N PRO A 96 14.67 9.26 15.42
CA PRO A 96 15.51 9.59 14.28
C PRO A 96 15.30 8.58 13.13
N PRO A 97 15.45 8.99 11.86
CA PRO A 97 15.41 8.08 10.71
C PRO A 97 16.51 7.01 10.80
N PHE A 98 16.26 5.84 10.21
CA PHE A 98 17.29 4.81 10.10
C PHE A 98 18.42 5.23 9.15
N PRO A 99 19.68 4.85 9.42
CA PRO A 99 20.75 5.04 8.46
C PRO A 99 20.48 4.28 7.16
N LEU A 100 20.57 4.97 6.03
CA LEU A 100 20.39 4.40 4.69
C LEU A 100 21.67 4.56 3.86
N SER A 101 21.96 3.58 3.02
CA SER A 101 22.97 3.74 1.97
C SER A 101 22.50 4.77 0.93
N PRO A 102 23.41 5.38 0.15
CA PRO A 102 23.03 6.31 -0.91
C PRO A 102 22.01 5.72 -1.90
N ALA A 103 22.23 4.47 -2.33
CA ALA A 103 21.31 3.79 -3.25
C ALA A 103 19.91 3.57 -2.66
N SER A 104 19.82 3.19 -1.38
CA SER A 104 18.53 3.05 -0.69
C SER A 104 17.84 4.40 -0.52
N ARG A 105 18.61 5.46 -0.24
CA ARG A 105 18.08 6.81 -0.12
C ARG A 105 17.46 7.29 -1.44
N ASP A 106 18.13 7.09 -2.56
CA ASP A 106 17.59 7.44 -3.89
C ASP A 106 16.25 6.75 -4.20
N VAL A 107 16.09 5.49 -3.74
CA VAL A 107 14.82 4.76 -3.90
C VAL A 107 13.73 5.34 -2.99
N MET A 108 14.07 5.67 -1.75
CA MET A 108 13.14 6.29 -0.81
C MET A 108 12.69 7.67 -1.29
N ASP A 109 13.62 8.51 -1.75
CA ASP A 109 13.35 9.86 -2.22
C ASP A 109 12.41 9.84 -3.44
N LYS A 110 12.64 8.95 -4.41
CA LYS A 110 11.72 8.76 -5.56
C LYS A 110 10.31 8.35 -5.14
N GLN A 111 10.19 7.51 -4.10
CA GLN A 111 8.89 7.08 -3.60
C GLN A 111 8.17 8.22 -2.88
N ILE A 112 8.89 9.01 -2.08
CA ILE A 112 8.36 10.20 -1.39
C ILE A 112 7.88 11.22 -2.44
N ASP A 113 8.70 11.52 -3.45
CA ASP A 113 8.33 12.44 -4.53
C ASP A 113 7.06 11.97 -5.26
N LYS A 114 6.96 10.67 -5.55
CA LYS A 114 5.76 10.09 -6.15
C LYS A 114 4.53 10.29 -5.26
N TRP A 115 4.63 10.07 -3.95
CA TRP A 115 3.49 10.24 -3.03
C TRP A 115 3.10 11.70 -2.82
N ILE A 116 4.06 12.62 -2.81
CA ILE A 116 3.79 14.06 -2.79
C ILE A 116 3.04 14.48 -4.05
N ASN A 117 3.51 14.05 -5.24
CA ASN A 117 2.85 14.35 -6.51
C ASN A 117 1.44 13.76 -6.63
N LEU A 118 1.18 12.63 -5.95
CA LEU A 118 -0.14 11.99 -5.89
C LEU A 118 -1.04 12.54 -4.76
N GLU A 119 -0.60 13.58 -4.04
CA GLU A 119 -1.30 14.16 -2.88
C GLU A 119 -1.62 13.13 -1.77
N VAL A 120 -0.82 12.06 -1.66
CA VAL A 120 -0.99 11.03 -0.61
C VAL A 120 -0.39 11.49 0.71
N ILE A 121 0.71 12.25 0.64
CA ILE A 121 1.39 12.85 1.79
C ILE A 121 1.72 14.31 1.49
N GLU A 122 2.01 15.06 2.54
CA GLU A 122 2.44 16.45 2.46
C GLU A 122 3.57 16.74 3.46
N PRO A 123 4.37 17.80 3.22
CA PRO A 123 5.32 18.29 4.22
C PRO A 123 4.60 18.71 5.51
N SER A 124 5.13 18.31 6.65
CA SER A 124 4.58 18.69 7.96
C SER A 124 5.68 18.97 8.98
N HIS A 125 5.35 19.77 9.99
CA HIS A 125 6.19 20.03 11.16
C HIS A 125 5.50 19.44 12.39
N SER A 126 5.81 18.18 12.70
CA SER A 126 5.13 17.42 13.75
C SER A 126 6.07 17.09 14.91
N PRO A 127 5.60 17.14 16.17
CA PRO A 127 6.33 16.59 17.30
C PRO A 127 6.28 15.04 17.33
N TRP A 128 5.49 14.43 16.44
CA TRP A 128 5.41 12.99 16.21
C TRP A 128 6.24 12.61 14.97
N GLY A 129 7.12 11.63 15.13
CA GLY A 129 7.98 11.14 14.05
C GLY A 129 8.33 9.67 14.24
N ALA A 130 8.02 8.84 13.24
CA ALA A 130 8.39 7.44 13.19
C ALA A 130 9.38 7.20 12.04
N PRO A 131 10.41 6.35 12.21
CA PRO A 131 11.38 6.09 11.18
C PRO A 131 10.77 5.17 10.10
N ALA A 132 11.01 5.51 8.83
CA ALA A 132 10.65 4.66 7.69
C ALA A 132 11.81 3.73 7.30
N PHE A 133 11.47 2.57 6.73
CA PHE A 133 12.44 1.62 6.21
C PHE A 133 11.96 1.06 4.86
N ILE A 134 12.90 0.53 4.09
CA ILE A 134 12.63 -0.03 2.76
C ILE A 134 12.55 -1.55 2.88
N THR A 135 11.52 -2.13 2.28
CA THR A 135 11.40 -3.57 2.12
C THR A 135 11.34 -3.94 0.64
N TYR A 136 12.05 -4.99 0.25
CA TYR A 136 11.98 -5.53 -1.10
C TYR A 136 11.08 -6.76 -1.12
N ARG A 137 10.09 -6.77 -2.01
CA ARG A 137 9.31 -7.99 -2.28
C ARG A 137 10.12 -8.92 -3.17
N GLN A 138 10.31 -10.16 -2.74
CA GLN A 138 10.88 -11.21 -3.57
C GLN A 138 9.87 -11.54 -4.69
N LYS A 139 10.32 -11.58 -5.95
CA LYS A 139 9.50 -12.07 -7.05
C LYS A 139 9.31 -13.59 -6.84
N LYS A 140 8.05 -14.03 -6.80
CA LYS A 140 7.70 -15.45 -6.91
C LYS A 140 7.80 -15.88 -8.37
#